data_AF-A0ABD8A5R1-F1
#
_entry.id   AF-A0ABD8A5R1-F1
#
_cell.length_a   1.000
_cell.length_b   1.000
_cell.length_c   1.000
_cell.angle_alpha   90.00
_cell.angle_beta   90.00
_cell.angle_gamma   90.00
#
_symmetry.space_group_name_H-M   'P 1'
#
loop_
_entity.id
_entity.type
_entity.pdbx_description
1 polymer ?
#
loop_
_entity_poly.entity_id
_entity_poly.type
_entity_poly.pdbx_seq_one_letter_code
_entity_poly.pdbx_strand_id
1 'polypeptide(L)'
;MVNNNAVSPVVGVMLMLVVTIIIAATVSAFSGGLMEDTKKAPNAQIRYVGVSSYVDNAATMAPGMVFEHVGGDTVDLTTLQLDLSYDDGTMAVCLVTYNDPPSRGYTQGYPDRERKDVRMEKFGAGLSATERKNPLLNAGERFIIYSDGHNRIPDLWEKQRILRYQADRQDPSVEPGYHGGNTYSSGQFLMTDGRTEYTLSDRDSGTILAHGFCYGETV
;
A
#
# COMPACT_ATOMS: atom_id res chain seq x y z
N MET A 1 -12.26 -70.71 -11.47
CA MET A 1 -13.42 -70.51 -10.57
C MET A 1 -13.38 -69.08 -10.07
N VAL A 2 -14.41 -68.28 -10.32
CA VAL A 2 -14.49 -66.87 -9.88
C VAL A 2 -15.57 -66.80 -8.80
N ASN A 3 -15.20 -66.39 -7.58
CA ASN A 3 -16.13 -66.20 -6.47
C ASN A 3 -16.83 -64.85 -6.63
N ASN A 4 -18.13 -64.86 -6.91
CA ASN A 4 -18.98 -63.67 -6.78
C ASN A 4 -19.34 -63.51 -5.30
N ASN A 5 -18.59 -62.67 -4.59
CA ASN A 5 -18.96 -62.22 -3.25
C ASN A 5 -20.24 -61.37 -3.35
N ALA A 6 -21.39 -62.00 -3.13
CA ALA A 6 -22.67 -61.33 -3.01
C ALA A 6 -22.66 -60.45 -1.75
N VAL A 7 -22.67 -59.14 -1.93
CA VAL A 7 -22.84 -58.18 -0.84
C VAL A 7 -24.28 -58.28 -0.33
N SER A 8 -24.47 -58.34 0.99
CA SER A 8 -25.81 -58.40 1.59
C SER A 8 -26.62 -57.14 1.25
N PRO A 9 -27.93 -57.25 0.91
CA PRO A 9 -28.79 -56.09 0.60
C PRO A 9 -28.76 -54.99 1.66
N VAL A 10 -28.63 -55.38 2.94
CA VAL A 10 -28.57 -54.43 4.06
C VAL A 10 -27.23 -53.69 4.10
N VAL A 11 -26.13 -54.40 3.86
CA VAL A 11 -24.77 -53.82 3.89
C VAL A 11 -24.57 -52.88 2.71
N GLY A 12 -25.12 -53.20 1.53
CA GLY A 12 -25.06 -52.31 0.36
C GLY A 12 -25.70 -50.94 0.61
N VAL A 13 -26.89 -50.94 1.24
CA VAL A 13 -27.61 -49.70 1.56
C VAL A 13 -26.90 -48.92 2.68
N MET A 14 -26.46 -49.60 3.73
CA MET A 14 -25.73 -48.95 4.83
C MET A 14 -24.44 -48.30 4.34
N LEU A 15 -23.71 -48.96 3.42
CA LEU A 15 -22.45 -48.45 2.87
C LEU A 15 -22.70 -47.26 1.92
N MET A 16 -23.76 -47.30 1.12
CA MET A 16 -24.15 -46.17 0.28
C MET A 16 -24.48 -44.93 1.13
N LEU A 17 -25.26 -45.09 2.20
CA LEU A 17 -25.63 -43.98 3.09
C LEU A 17 -24.40 -43.34 3.74
N VAL A 18 -23.50 -44.16 4.31
CA VAL A 18 -22.30 -43.66 4.98
C VAL A 18 -21.40 -42.90 4.00
N VAL A 19 -21.15 -43.45 2.81
CA VAL A 19 -20.33 -42.78 1.79
C VAL A 19 -20.96 -41.46 1.37
N THR A 20 -22.28 -41.44 1.17
CA THR A 20 -23.00 -40.22 0.78
C THR A 20 -22.92 -39.15 1.87
N ILE A 21 -23.06 -39.53 3.14
CA ILE A 21 -22.94 -38.60 4.27
C ILE A 21 -21.51 -38.07 4.41
N ILE A 22 -20.50 -38.92 4.24
CA ILE A 22 -19.09 -38.50 4.27
C ILE A 22 -18.81 -37.50 3.14
N ILE A 23 -19.24 -37.80 1.91
CA ILE A 23 -19.07 -36.90 0.75
C ILE A 23 -19.84 -35.59 0.98
N ALA A 24 -21.08 -35.65 1.46
CA ALA A 24 -21.87 -34.45 1.74
C ALA A 24 -21.22 -33.59 2.83
N ALA A 25 -20.66 -34.20 3.87
CA ALA A 25 -19.96 -33.50 4.95
C ALA A 25 -18.66 -32.86 4.47
N THR A 26 -17.86 -33.55 3.65
CA THR A 26 -16.63 -32.97 3.10
C THR A 26 -16.97 -31.86 2.12
N VAL A 27 -17.90 -32.04 1.19
CA VAL A 27 -18.35 -31.00 0.25
C VAL A 27 -18.93 -29.79 0.99
N SER A 28 -19.67 -30.00 2.09
CA SER A 28 -20.19 -28.91 2.93
C SER A 28 -19.09 -28.19 3.72
N ALA A 29 -18.09 -28.92 4.20
CA ALA A 29 -16.93 -28.33 4.87
C ALA A 29 -16.08 -27.51 3.87
N PHE A 30 -15.92 -28.00 2.63
CA PHE A 30 -15.24 -27.27 1.57
C PHE A 30 -16.04 -26.06 1.08
N SER A 31 -17.38 -26.13 1.03
CA SER A 31 -18.20 -24.97 0.65
C SER A 31 -18.32 -23.93 1.77
N GLY A 32 -18.32 -24.35 3.04
CA GLY A 32 -18.33 -23.47 4.20
C GLY A 32 -16.98 -22.82 4.48
N GLY A 33 -15.87 -23.56 4.35
CA GLY A 33 -14.51 -23.06 4.60
C GLY A 33 -13.92 -22.20 3.48
N LEU A 34 -14.52 -22.18 2.29
CA LEU A 34 -14.09 -21.32 1.17
C LEU A 34 -14.82 -19.96 1.14
N MET A 35 -15.82 -19.78 1.99
CA MET A 35 -16.58 -18.53 2.13
C MET A 35 -16.14 -17.69 3.34
N GLU A 36 -15.10 -18.10 4.06
CA GLU A 36 -14.47 -17.23 5.05
C GLU A 36 -13.51 -16.26 4.34
N ASP A 37 -13.96 -15.00 4.30
CA ASP A 37 -13.11 -13.81 4.31
C ASP A 37 -12.72 -13.16 2.97
N THR A 38 -13.61 -13.17 1.97
CA THR A 38 -13.53 -12.09 0.97
C THR A 38 -14.07 -10.80 1.62
N LYS A 39 -13.22 -10.09 2.36
CA LYS A 39 -13.56 -8.78 2.91
C LYS A 39 -14.09 -7.93 1.75
N LYS A 40 -15.34 -7.44 1.89
CA LYS A 40 -15.99 -6.66 0.83
C LYS A 40 -15.08 -5.47 0.50
N ALA A 41 -14.58 -5.45 -0.73
CA ALA A 41 -13.75 -4.36 -1.22
C ALA A 41 -14.52 -3.04 -1.15
N PRO A 42 -13.89 -1.95 -0.66
CA PRO A 42 -14.51 -0.64 -0.70
C PRO A 42 -14.71 -0.21 -2.16
N ASN A 43 -15.92 0.21 -2.53
CA ASN A 43 -16.16 0.81 -3.83
C ASN A 43 -15.74 2.30 -3.76
N ALA A 44 -14.44 2.55 -3.72
CA ALA A 44 -13.86 3.88 -3.59
C ALA A 44 -13.11 4.27 -4.87
N GLN A 45 -13.20 5.55 -5.23
CA GLN A 45 -12.49 6.12 -6.36
C GLN A 45 -11.36 7.00 -5.83
N ILE A 46 -10.12 6.51 -5.98
CA ILE A 46 -8.92 7.25 -5.58
C ILE A 46 -8.21 7.78 -6.82
N ARG A 47 -7.67 9.00 -6.74
CA ARG A 47 -6.92 9.64 -7.82
C ARG A 47 -5.59 10.18 -7.31
N TYR A 48 -4.51 9.91 -8.04
CA TYR A 48 -3.23 10.57 -7.82
C TYR A 48 -3.31 12.05 -8.21
N VAL A 49 -2.89 12.94 -7.32
CA VAL A 49 -2.95 14.39 -7.51
C VAL A 49 -1.59 14.98 -7.84
N GLY A 50 -0.52 14.44 -7.23
CA GLY A 50 0.83 14.94 -7.45
C GLY A 50 1.73 14.70 -6.24
N VAL A 51 2.75 15.54 -6.12
CA VAL A 51 3.73 15.48 -5.02
C VAL A 51 3.62 16.74 -4.17
N SER A 52 3.71 16.59 -2.86
CA SER A 52 3.91 17.71 -1.95
C SER A 52 5.27 17.64 -1.24
N SER A 53 5.88 18.81 -1.01
CA SER A 53 6.99 18.98 -0.06
C SER A 53 6.63 19.89 1.11
N TYR A 54 5.38 20.34 1.16
CA TYR A 54 4.89 21.26 2.17
C TYR A 54 3.64 20.69 2.81
N VAL A 55 3.47 20.96 4.07
CA VAL A 55 2.17 20.83 4.72
C VAL A 55 1.91 22.11 5.47
N ASP A 56 0.72 22.65 5.27
CA ASP A 56 0.26 23.88 5.91
C ASP A 56 1.27 25.05 5.78
N ASN A 57 1.98 25.13 4.65
CA ASN A 57 3.03 26.11 4.38
C ASN A 57 4.24 26.06 5.34
N ALA A 58 4.39 24.99 6.12
CA ALA A 58 5.57 24.73 6.92
C ALA A 58 6.50 23.77 6.16
N ALA A 59 7.81 24.08 6.11
CA ALA A 59 8.84 23.28 5.42
C ALA A 59 9.19 21.97 6.14
N THR A 60 8.25 21.42 6.91
CA THR A 60 8.54 20.47 7.99
C THR A 60 8.29 19.01 7.61
N MET A 61 7.83 18.72 6.40
CA MET A 61 7.30 17.39 6.10
C MET A 61 8.13 16.58 5.14
N ALA A 62 8.19 15.28 5.45
CA ALA A 62 8.65 14.27 4.53
C ALA A 62 7.88 14.46 3.20
N PRO A 63 8.57 14.79 2.10
CA PRO A 63 7.91 14.97 0.83
C PRO A 63 7.18 13.67 0.46
N GLY A 64 6.05 13.74 -0.23
CA GLY A 64 5.22 12.55 -0.43
C GLY A 64 4.26 12.67 -1.60
N MET A 65 3.73 11.52 -2.00
CA MET A 65 2.69 11.41 -3.02
C MET A 65 1.33 11.74 -2.42
N VAL A 66 0.57 12.61 -3.08
CA VAL A 66 -0.75 13.04 -2.63
C VAL A 66 -1.82 12.39 -3.50
N PHE A 67 -2.80 11.81 -2.83
CA PHE A 67 -3.96 11.17 -3.43
C PHE A 67 -5.24 11.81 -2.91
N GLU A 68 -6.29 11.79 -3.72
CA GLU A 68 -7.61 12.31 -3.40
C GLU A 68 -8.65 11.20 -3.48
N HIS A 69 -9.50 11.11 -2.47
CA HIS A 69 -10.69 10.29 -2.51
C HIS A 69 -11.81 11.04 -3.24
N VAL A 70 -12.06 10.68 -4.49
CA VAL A 70 -13.00 11.41 -5.36
C VAL A 70 -14.46 11.06 -5.03
N GLY A 71 -14.73 9.82 -4.63
CA GLY A 71 -16.09 9.39 -4.29
C GLY A 71 -16.17 7.91 -3.92
N GLY A 72 -17.34 7.48 -3.47
CA GLY A 72 -17.58 6.07 -3.08
C GLY A 72 -17.57 5.82 -1.57
N ASP A 73 -17.30 4.56 -1.20
CA ASP A 73 -17.23 4.10 0.20
C ASP A 73 -16.00 4.68 0.92
N THR A 74 -16.10 4.93 2.23
CA THR A 74 -14.96 5.33 3.08
C THR A 74 -13.81 4.32 2.97
N VAL A 75 -12.58 4.83 2.86
CA VAL A 75 -11.35 4.03 2.76
C VAL A 75 -10.59 4.07 4.08
N ASP A 76 -10.16 2.91 4.56
CA ASP A 76 -9.25 2.82 5.70
C ASP A 76 -7.81 2.85 5.21
N LEU A 77 -7.05 3.90 5.56
CA LEU A 77 -5.65 4.03 5.17
C LEU A 77 -4.78 2.88 5.72
N THR A 78 -5.17 2.23 6.83
CA THR A 78 -4.36 1.16 7.46
C THR A 78 -4.27 -0.12 6.63
N THR A 79 -5.20 -0.32 5.70
CA THR A 79 -5.25 -1.48 4.81
C THR A 79 -4.60 -1.20 3.47
N LEU A 80 -4.17 0.04 3.20
CA LEU A 80 -3.61 0.41 1.91
C LEU A 80 -2.15 -0.04 1.73
N GLN A 81 -1.86 -0.44 0.49
CA GLN A 81 -0.54 -0.73 -0.01
C GLN A 81 -0.28 0.08 -1.28
N LEU A 82 0.90 0.67 -1.35
CA LEU A 82 1.44 1.35 -2.53
C LEU A 82 2.58 0.51 -3.11
N ASP A 83 2.46 0.20 -4.39
CA ASP A 83 3.49 -0.41 -5.20
C ASP A 83 3.99 0.59 -6.23
N LEU A 84 5.30 0.79 -6.29
CA LEU A 84 5.98 1.64 -7.27
C LEU A 84 6.95 0.82 -8.11
N SER A 85 6.98 1.12 -9.40
CA SER A 85 7.94 0.54 -10.36
C SER A 85 8.49 1.65 -11.24
N TYR A 86 9.81 1.65 -11.44
CA TYR A 86 10.51 2.55 -12.35
C TYR A 86 11.59 1.78 -13.10
N ASP A 87 11.62 1.92 -14.42
CA ASP A 87 12.64 1.30 -15.27
C ASP A 87 13.25 2.34 -16.22
N ASP A 88 14.56 2.57 -16.04
CA ASP A 88 15.40 3.41 -16.91
C ASP A 88 16.69 2.66 -17.26
N GLY A 89 16.60 1.32 -17.39
CA GLY A 89 17.73 0.41 -17.58
C GLY A 89 18.28 -0.17 -16.27
N THR A 90 17.82 0.31 -15.12
CA THR A 90 17.97 -0.34 -13.80
C THR A 90 16.61 -0.25 -13.11
N MET A 91 16.01 -1.41 -12.82
CA MET A 91 14.68 -1.46 -12.20
C MET A 91 14.76 -1.01 -10.73
N ALA A 92 13.89 -0.08 -10.36
CA ALA A 92 13.58 0.27 -8.98
C ALA A 92 12.15 -0.17 -8.67
N VAL A 93 11.97 -0.84 -7.52
CA VAL A 93 10.66 -1.29 -7.03
C VAL A 93 10.52 -0.97 -5.55
N CYS A 94 9.34 -0.52 -5.17
CA CYS A 94 9.03 -0.20 -3.77
C CYS A 94 7.62 -0.65 -3.42
N LEU A 95 7.50 -1.34 -2.28
CA LEU A 95 6.22 -1.74 -1.69
C LEU A 95 6.14 -1.13 -0.29
N VAL A 96 5.07 -0.36 -0.08
CA VAL A 96 4.90 0.52 1.07
C VAL A 96 3.50 0.31 1.66
N THR A 97 3.43 0.08 2.97
CA THR A 97 2.16 -0.01 3.70
C THR A 97 2.03 1.10 4.74
N TYR A 98 0.82 1.26 5.30
CA TYR A 98 0.54 2.25 6.33
C TYR A 98 1.52 2.23 7.52
N ASN A 99 1.87 1.03 7.99
CA ASN A 99 2.73 0.80 9.17
C ASN A 99 4.22 0.73 8.84
N ASP A 100 4.64 1.07 7.61
CA ASP A 100 6.05 1.18 7.25
C ASP A 100 6.50 2.64 7.40
N PRO A 101 6.75 3.19 8.60
CA PRO A 101 7.05 4.60 8.74
C PRO A 101 8.26 5.02 7.90
N PRO A 102 8.36 6.31 7.56
CA PRO A 102 9.58 6.86 6.97
C PRO A 102 10.81 6.50 7.80
N SER A 103 11.91 6.18 7.11
CA SER A 103 13.23 5.90 7.70
C SER A 103 13.60 6.96 8.72
N ARG A 104 14.42 6.60 9.71
CA ARG A 104 14.93 7.53 10.74
C ARG A 104 16.20 8.26 10.31
N GLY A 105 16.82 7.84 9.21
CA GLY A 105 18.06 8.42 8.66
C GLY A 105 17.90 9.87 8.23
N TYR A 106 18.96 10.53 7.77
CA TYR A 106 18.84 11.88 7.22
C TYR A 106 18.47 11.82 5.74
N THR A 107 17.44 12.57 5.34
CA THR A 107 17.27 12.92 3.93
C THR A 107 18.24 14.06 3.60
N GLN A 108 19.00 13.93 2.52
CA GLN A 108 19.81 15.03 2.00
C GLN A 108 18.92 16.26 1.72
N GLY A 109 19.10 17.34 2.50
CA GLY A 109 18.39 18.62 2.32
C GLY A 109 17.32 18.98 3.38
N TYR A 110 16.97 18.08 4.30
CA TYR A 110 15.99 18.37 5.38
C TYR A 110 16.44 17.79 6.73
N PRO A 111 17.37 18.47 7.44
CA PRO A 111 17.87 17.99 8.73
C PRO A 111 16.80 17.98 9.83
N ASP A 112 15.80 18.86 9.76
CA ASP A 112 14.77 19.05 10.80
C ASP A 112 13.40 18.46 10.43
N ARG A 113 13.38 17.38 9.62
CA ARG A 113 12.11 16.77 9.20
C ARG A 113 11.34 16.21 10.40
N GLU A 114 10.03 16.50 10.45
CA GLU A 114 9.15 15.88 11.42
C GLU A 114 9.07 14.37 11.13
N ARG A 115 9.43 13.56 12.12
CA ARG A 115 9.38 12.10 12.01
C ARG A 115 7.94 11.65 12.15
N LYS A 116 7.44 10.95 11.15
CA LYS A 116 6.09 10.40 11.14
C LYS A 116 6.11 8.97 11.63
N ASP A 117 5.18 8.66 12.53
CA ASP A 117 5.02 7.32 13.11
C ASP A 117 4.38 6.33 12.11
N VAL A 118 3.69 6.88 11.10
CA VAL A 118 3.00 6.15 10.04
C VAL A 118 3.38 6.72 8.68
N ARG A 119 3.18 5.92 7.64
CA ARG A 119 3.53 6.27 6.27
C ARG A 119 2.47 7.09 5.55
N MET A 120 1.22 6.97 5.99
CA MET A 120 0.07 7.60 5.36
C MET A 120 -0.75 8.37 6.39
N GLU A 121 -1.12 9.60 6.08
CA GLU A 121 -1.95 10.46 6.94
C GLU A 121 -2.86 11.33 6.06
N LYS A 122 -3.96 11.84 6.64
CA LYS A 122 -4.77 12.84 5.93
C LYS A 122 -3.95 14.09 5.62
N PHE A 123 -4.23 14.65 4.45
CA PHE A 123 -3.49 15.78 3.89
C PHE A 123 -4.46 16.90 3.52
N GLY A 124 -4.15 18.12 3.91
CA GLY A 124 -4.97 19.29 3.65
C GLY A 124 -4.70 20.41 4.64
N ALA A 125 -4.95 21.65 4.21
CA ALA A 125 -4.81 22.82 5.06
C ALA A 125 -5.87 22.84 6.16
N GLY A 126 -5.48 23.22 7.38
CA GLY A 126 -6.40 23.45 8.49
C GLY A 126 -6.84 22.18 9.25
N LEU A 127 -6.29 21.01 8.91
CA LEU A 127 -6.49 19.79 9.69
C LEU A 127 -5.71 19.84 11.00
N SER A 128 -6.39 19.56 12.12
CA SER A 128 -5.74 19.35 13.41
C SER A 128 -4.87 18.08 13.40
N ALA A 129 -3.94 17.98 14.35
CA ALA A 129 -3.08 16.80 14.49
C ALA A 129 -3.88 15.49 14.70
N THR A 130 -5.05 15.56 15.35
CA THR A 130 -5.93 14.41 15.57
C THR A 130 -6.64 14.00 14.28
N GLU A 131 -7.13 14.97 13.50
CA GLU A 131 -7.79 14.69 12.21
C GLU A 131 -6.81 14.08 11.21
N ARG A 132 -5.55 14.54 11.19
CA ARG A 132 -4.48 13.98 10.34
C ARG A 132 -4.23 12.50 10.61
N LYS A 133 -4.26 12.10 11.88
CA LYS A 133 -4.01 10.74 12.34
C LYS A 133 -5.23 9.82 12.22
N ASN A 134 -6.38 10.33 11.82
CA ASN A 134 -7.56 9.49 11.59
C ASN A 134 -7.37 8.71 10.29
N PRO A 135 -7.31 7.36 10.32
CA PRO A 135 -7.07 6.57 9.13
C PRO A 135 -8.31 6.44 8.23
N LEU A 136 -9.50 6.82 8.70
CA LEU A 136 -10.73 6.74 7.90
C LEU A 136 -10.84 7.95 6.98
N LEU A 137 -10.65 7.71 5.69
CA LEU A 137 -10.68 8.69 4.61
C LEU A 137 -12.05 8.71 3.92
N ASN A 138 -12.72 9.85 3.95
CA ASN A 138 -14.01 10.07 3.29
C ASN A 138 -13.84 10.71 1.91
N ALA A 139 -14.89 10.65 1.10
CA ALA A 139 -14.95 11.37 -0.17
C ALA A 139 -14.71 12.88 -0.01
N GLY A 140 -13.91 13.44 -0.91
CA GLY A 140 -13.42 14.82 -0.91
C GLY A 140 -12.14 15.03 -0.11
N GLU A 141 -11.73 14.09 0.75
CA GLU A 141 -10.51 14.21 1.52
C GLU A 141 -9.29 13.75 0.72
N ARG A 142 -8.12 14.26 1.11
CA ARG A 142 -6.83 13.86 0.56
C ARG A 142 -5.99 13.18 1.63
N PHE A 143 -5.05 12.37 1.18
CA PHE A 143 -4.03 11.79 2.03
C PHE A 143 -2.68 11.84 1.33
N ILE A 144 -1.63 11.81 2.13
CA ILE A 144 -0.25 11.81 1.67
C ILE A 144 0.40 10.49 2.04
N ILE A 145 1.19 9.94 1.13
CA ILE A 145 2.10 8.81 1.37
C ILE A 145 3.51 9.38 1.41
N TYR A 146 4.11 9.39 2.59
CA TYR A 146 5.42 10.00 2.82
C TYR A 146 6.54 9.21 2.13
N SER A 147 7.47 9.92 1.52
CA SER A 147 8.73 9.35 1.04
C SER A 147 9.81 9.47 2.11
N ASP A 148 10.89 8.71 1.94
CA ASP A 148 12.08 8.80 2.79
C ASP A 148 12.99 9.97 2.38
N GLY A 149 12.71 10.61 1.25
CA GLY A 149 13.39 11.82 0.85
C GLY A 149 13.06 12.31 -0.55
N HIS A 150 13.52 13.52 -0.85
CA HIS A 150 13.40 14.11 -2.18
C HIS A 150 14.72 14.78 -2.55
N ASN A 151 15.11 14.67 -3.83
CA ASN A 151 16.23 15.42 -4.36
C ASN A 151 15.70 16.69 -5.04
N ARG A 152 16.08 17.87 -4.51
CA ARG A 152 16.06 19.10 -5.31
C ARG A 152 17.32 19.07 -6.18
N ILE A 153 17.23 18.59 -7.42
CA ILE A 153 18.36 18.68 -8.36
C ILE A 153 18.54 20.17 -8.69
N PRO A 154 19.62 20.84 -8.24
CA PRO A 154 19.72 22.30 -8.35
C PRO A 154 19.95 22.81 -9.78
N ASP A 155 20.26 21.92 -10.73
CA ASP A 155 20.78 22.27 -12.06
C ASP A 155 19.96 21.70 -13.24
N LEU A 156 18.78 21.12 -12.95
CA LEU A 156 17.80 20.73 -13.96
C LEU A 156 16.53 21.54 -13.73
N TRP A 157 16.31 22.54 -14.59
CA TRP A 157 15.13 23.39 -14.66
C TRP A 157 13.81 22.66 -14.26
N GLU A 158 13.33 22.96 -13.06
CA GLU A 158 11.95 22.94 -12.52
C GLU A 158 11.01 21.73 -12.69
N LYS A 159 11.34 20.63 -13.39
CA LYS A 159 10.29 19.67 -13.79
C LYS A 159 10.41 18.23 -13.30
N GLN A 160 11.46 17.84 -12.57
CA GLN A 160 11.63 16.44 -12.17
C GLN A 160 11.66 16.30 -10.64
N ARG A 161 10.53 15.89 -10.06
CA ARG A 161 10.47 15.59 -8.64
C ARG A 161 10.82 14.12 -8.40
N ILE A 162 11.95 13.88 -7.75
CA ILE A 162 12.39 12.52 -7.41
C ILE A 162 12.00 12.20 -5.97
N LEU A 163 11.12 11.23 -5.75
CA LEU A 163 10.90 10.68 -4.41
C LEU A 163 11.79 9.47 -4.21
N ARG A 164 12.30 9.33 -2.99
CA ARG A 164 13.18 8.24 -2.60
C ARG A 164 12.52 7.43 -1.52
N TYR A 165 12.62 6.12 -1.65
CA TYR A 165 12.14 5.21 -0.63
C TYR A 165 13.31 4.38 -0.12
N GLN A 166 13.37 4.18 1.19
CA GLN A 166 14.41 3.41 1.86
C GLN A 166 13.77 2.24 2.59
N ALA A 167 14.33 1.04 2.39
CA ALA A 167 13.81 -0.17 3.03
C ALA A 167 14.24 -0.32 4.50
N ASP A 168 14.86 0.69 5.12
CA ASP A 168 15.37 0.54 6.48
C ASP A 168 14.27 0.30 7.51
N ARG A 169 12.97 0.49 7.21
CA ARG A 169 11.82 0.09 8.03
C ARG A 169 12.11 0.08 9.54
N GLN A 170 12.58 1.22 10.07
CA GLN A 170 12.95 1.39 11.49
C GLN A 170 14.23 0.67 11.97
N ASP A 171 15.23 0.45 11.12
CA ASP A 171 16.49 -0.19 11.50
C ASP A 171 17.09 0.57 12.69
N PRO A 172 17.09 -0.03 13.89
CA PRO A 172 17.52 0.65 15.11
C PRO A 172 19.04 0.91 15.12
N SER A 173 19.79 0.30 14.19
CA SER A 173 21.22 0.54 14.01
C SER A 173 21.53 1.85 13.29
N VAL A 174 20.56 2.44 12.60
CA VAL A 174 20.70 3.77 11.98
C VAL A 174 20.49 4.82 13.06
N GLU A 175 21.59 5.27 13.67
CA GLU A 175 21.53 6.38 14.63
C GLU A 175 20.90 7.62 13.97
N PRO A 176 20.04 8.36 14.71
CA PRO A 176 19.65 9.73 14.40
C PRO A 176 20.87 10.65 14.17
N GLY A 177 21.43 10.69 12.97
CA GLY A 177 22.66 11.46 12.70
C GLY A 177 23.52 10.90 11.59
N TYR A 178 23.33 9.64 11.23
CA TYR A 178 24.23 8.98 10.30
C TYR A 178 23.98 9.44 8.85
N HIS A 179 25.00 10.06 8.25
CA HIS A 179 25.01 10.58 6.88
C HIS A 179 25.61 9.59 5.85
N GLY A 180 25.90 8.36 6.27
CA GLY A 180 26.73 7.44 5.51
C GLY A 180 25.96 6.37 4.74
N GLY A 181 25.62 6.66 3.48
CA GLY A 181 25.35 5.62 2.48
C GLY A 181 24.18 5.91 1.54
N ASN A 182 24.34 5.56 0.27
CA ASN A 182 23.22 5.48 -0.69
C ASN A 182 22.32 4.27 -0.34
N THR A 183 21.63 4.31 0.79
CA THR A 183 20.83 3.20 1.33
C THR A 183 19.40 3.18 0.80
N TYR A 184 19.16 3.71 -0.41
CA TYR A 184 17.88 3.63 -1.12
C TYR A 184 17.72 2.24 -1.75
N SER A 185 17.67 1.19 -0.94
CA SER A 185 17.53 -0.19 -1.45
C SER A 185 16.22 -0.44 -2.21
N SER A 186 15.20 0.39 -1.99
CA SER A 186 13.95 0.40 -2.78
C SER A 186 13.95 1.41 -3.95
N GLY A 187 15.00 2.22 -4.11
CA GLY A 187 15.22 3.02 -5.31
C GLY A 187 14.74 4.48 -5.27
N GLN A 188 14.94 5.15 -6.40
CA GLN A 188 14.55 6.54 -6.65
C GLN A 188 13.54 6.56 -7.80
N PHE A 189 12.50 7.37 -7.66
CA PHE A 189 11.37 7.37 -8.57
C PHE A 189 11.09 8.78 -9.06
N LEU A 190 10.98 8.96 -10.37
CA LEU A 190 10.61 10.24 -10.98
C LEU A 190 9.08 10.36 -11.02
N MET A 191 8.55 11.42 -10.40
CA MET A 191 7.11 11.56 -10.15
C MET A 191 6.34 12.35 -11.20
N THR A 192 7.03 12.92 -12.18
CA THR A 192 6.48 13.98 -13.04
C THR A 192 6.69 13.75 -14.53
N ASP A 193 7.49 12.75 -14.91
CA ASP A 193 7.84 12.46 -16.31
C ASP A 193 7.10 11.25 -16.89
N GLY A 194 6.21 10.63 -16.10
CA GLY A 194 5.41 9.48 -16.55
C GLY A 194 6.14 8.15 -16.55
N ARG A 195 7.38 8.08 -16.05
CA ARG A 195 8.17 6.84 -16.08
C ARG A 195 7.97 5.96 -14.85
N THR A 196 7.53 6.55 -13.74
CA THR A 196 7.16 5.75 -12.56
C THR A 196 5.72 5.31 -12.70
N GLU A 197 5.50 4.00 -12.61
CA GLU A 197 4.19 3.40 -12.45
C GLU A 197 3.87 3.25 -10.96
N TYR A 198 2.62 3.54 -10.59
CA TYR A 198 2.09 3.31 -9.25
C TYR A 198 0.86 2.41 -9.30
N THR A 199 0.72 1.56 -8.29
CA THR A 199 -0.50 0.82 -7.98
C THR A 199 -0.83 1.02 -6.52
N LEU A 200 -2.03 1.49 -6.23
CA LEU A 200 -2.58 1.62 -4.89
C LEU A 200 -3.68 0.57 -4.74
N SER A 201 -3.53 -0.30 -3.75
CA SER A 201 -4.47 -1.40 -3.49
C SER A 201 -4.87 -1.47 -2.03
N ASP A 202 -6.05 -2.04 -1.79
CA ASP A 202 -6.49 -2.48 -0.47
C ASP A 202 -5.96 -3.90 -0.23
N ARG A 203 -5.11 -4.07 0.78
CA ARG A 203 -4.43 -5.33 1.08
C ARG A 203 -5.40 -6.42 1.53
N ASP A 204 -6.44 -6.05 2.25
CA ASP A 204 -7.35 -7.01 2.87
C ASP A 204 -8.30 -7.64 1.84
N SER A 205 -8.77 -6.86 0.86
CA SER A 205 -9.62 -7.35 -0.24
C SER A 205 -8.85 -7.67 -1.53
N GLY A 206 -7.60 -7.22 -1.65
CA GLY A 206 -6.78 -7.32 -2.88
C GLY A 206 -7.22 -6.39 -4.01
N THR A 207 -8.15 -5.46 -3.76
CA THR A 207 -8.72 -4.60 -4.80
C THR A 207 -7.80 -3.43 -5.12
N ILE A 208 -7.56 -3.20 -6.41
CA ILE A 208 -6.83 -2.02 -6.88
C ILE A 208 -7.77 -0.82 -6.84
N LEU A 209 -7.40 0.20 -6.06
CA LEU A 209 -8.18 1.44 -5.89
C LEU A 209 -7.74 2.54 -6.86
N ALA A 210 -6.46 2.57 -7.22
CA ALA A 210 -5.92 3.45 -8.23
C ALA A 210 -4.66 2.84 -8.84
N HIS A 211 -4.41 3.08 -10.12
CA HIS A 211 -3.17 2.72 -10.77
C HIS A 211 -2.91 3.68 -11.93
N GLY A 212 -1.65 3.77 -12.35
CA GLY A 212 -1.25 4.54 -13.52
C GLY A 212 0.18 5.01 -13.41
N PHE A 213 0.50 6.04 -14.17
CA PHE A 213 1.83 6.63 -14.17
C PHE A 213 1.83 7.95 -13.39
N CYS A 214 2.93 8.21 -12.71
CA CYS A 214 3.16 9.46 -12.00
C CYS A 214 3.37 10.60 -13.02
N TYR A 215 2.29 11.34 -13.28
CA TYR A 215 2.28 12.61 -14.00
C TYR A 215 1.74 13.68 -13.06
N GLY A 216 2.39 14.85 -12.96
CA GLY A 216 1.83 15.93 -12.13
C GLY A 216 2.76 17.09 -11.82
N GLU A 217 2.15 18.16 -11.33
CA GLU A 217 2.81 19.35 -10.79
C GLU A 217 2.84 19.29 -9.25
N THR A 218 3.41 20.32 -8.62
CA THR A 218 3.45 20.42 -7.15
C THR A 218 2.08 20.86 -6.62
N VAL A 219 1.59 20.16 -5.59
CA VAL A 219 0.37 20.51 -4.86
C VAL A 219 0.65 21.14 -3.50
#